data_AF-A0A7J2HL40-F1
#
_entry.id   AF-A0A7J2HL40-F1
#
_cell.length_a   1.000
_cell.length_b   1.000
_cell.length_c   1.000
_cell.angle_alpha   90.00
_cell.angle_beta   90.00
_cell.angle_gamma   90.00
#
_symmetry.space_group_name_H-M   'P 1'
#
loop_
_entity.id
_entity.type
_entity.pdbx_description
1 polymer ?
#
loop_
_entity_poly.entity_id
_entity_poly.type
_entity_poly.pdbx_seq_one_letter_code
_entity_poly.pdbx_strand_id
1 'polypeptide(L)'
;MLYQSLMEMGQTSLDDHLRRDIYFLLGCSYDGKAGKAYLKLLNPDSQEVKIVYDESGHRPYCYAKMPVEEVKAMNLPGVVDLVEEKKYDLLRDMEVVLTKIVASDPLAIGGGANSIREKIRAWEADIPYHLCYLYDMNLIPSAPYYLDDGRLVEVKPDENRIGRILDTVFADFPAEEKKLLRRWVSLLEADQPRFKHLSLDIEVSSPVATRVPSPSKAKDKVVAVSMVGSDGRREVHLLKTKNFEEPKEGEGFKIIVYDDEAEMLRKVYEIMWSYPVIATFNGDDFDMPYLRHRGEALRIPRDQIPITLGREGASLRHGIHIDLYRLFMNRSIQVYAFDNRYREHTLEAI
;
A
#
# COMPACT_ATOMS: atom_id res chain seq x y z
N MET A 1 -40.49 25.90 -37.36
CA MET A 1 -40.82 24.85 -36.37
C MET A 1 -40.45 23.42 -36.81
N LEU A 2 -39.48 23.23 -37.73
CA LEU A 2 -38.88 21.90 -37.99
C LEU A 2 -37.34 21.92 -37.96
N TYR A 3 -36.74 23.05 -37.58
CA TYR A 3 -35.28 23.24 -37.51
C TYR A 3 -34.73 23.24 -36.07
N GLN A 4 -35.60 23.06 -35.07
CA GLN A 4 -35.24 23.11 -33.65
C GLN A 4 -35.32 21.74 -32.96
N SER A 5 -35.85 20.69 -33.60
CA SER A 5 -35.95 19.36 -32.98
C SER A 5 -34.92 18.34 -33.48
N LEU A 6 -33.92 18.78 -34.24
CA LEU A 6 -32.78 17.94 -34.70
C LEU A 6 -31.47 18.27 -33.96
N MET A 7 -31.50 19.19 -32.98
CA MET A 7 -30.35 19.57 -32.16
C MET A 7 -30.32 18.91 -30.77
N GLU A 8 -31.35 18.14 -30.40
CA GLU A 8 -31.44 17.49 -29.08
C GLU A 8 -31.23 15.96 -29.10
N MET A 9 -30.84 15.39 -30.23
CA MET A 9 -30.52 13.95 -30.32
C MET A 9 -29.22 13.77 -31.11
N GLY A 10 -28.10 13.65 -30.39
CA GLY A 10 -26.81 13.28 -30.99
C GLY A 10 -25.61 14.10 -30.54
N GLN A 11 -25.49 14.39 -29.24
CA GLN A 11 -24.24 14.85 -28.60
C GLN A 11 -23.91 13.97 -27.38
N THR A 12 -24.12 12.66 -27.47
CA THR A 12 -23.24 11.71 -26.77
C THR A 12 -21.92 11.73 -27.55
N SER A 13 -21.11 12.73 -27.20
CA SER A 13 -19.86 13.11 -27.84
C SER A 13 -18.91 11.91 -27.97
N LEU A 14 -18.10 11.89 -29.03
CA LEU A 14 -16.88 11.07 -29.12
C LEU A 14 -15.99 11.17 -27.86
N ASP A 15 -16.18 12.18 -27.01
CA ASP A 15 -15.47 12.39 -25.75
C ASP A 15 -15.69 11.28 -24.71
N ASP A 16 -16.84 10.62 -24.69
CA ASP A 16 -17.07 9.52 -23.73
C ASP A 16 -16.23 8.28 -24.06
N HIS A 17 -15.80 8.12 -25.32
CA HIS A 17 -14.91 7.02 -25.75
C HIS A 17 -13.42 7.33 -25.52
N LEU A 18 -13.08 8.56 -25.10
CA LEU A 18 -11.72 9.01 -24.82
C LEU A 18 -11.46 9.29 -23.34
N ARG A 19 -12.47 9.11 -22.48
CA ARG A 19 -12.32 9.31 -21.04
C ARG A 19 -11.55 8.13 -20.45
N ARG A 20 -10.24 8.32 -20.33
CA ARG A 20 -9.36 7.38 -19.63
C ARG A 20 -9.66 7.45 -18.13
N ASP A 21 -9.98 6.31 -17.54
CA ASP A 21 -10.11 6.21 -16.09
C ASP A 21 -8.78 6.59 -15.42
N ILE A 22 -8.86 7.48 -14.44
CA ILE A 22 -7.73 7.87 -13.60
C ILE A 22 -7.70 6.97 -12.38
N TYR A 23 -6.51 6.53 -12.00
CA TYR A 23 -6.26 5.69 -10.85
C TYR A 23 -5.16 6.28 -9.97
N PHE A 24 -5.24 6.07 -8.67
CA PHE A 24 -4.18 6.42 -7.73
C PHE A 24 -3.42 5.16 -7.28
N LEU A 25 -2.10 5.20 -7.34
CA LEU A 25 -1.26 4.08 -6.90
C LEU A 25 -1.23 3.99 -5.37
N LEU A 26 -2.01 3.09 -4.77
CA LEU A 26 -2.03 2.92 -3.30
C LEU A 26 -0.87 2.09 -2.77
N GLY A 27 -0.40 1.11 -3.53
CA GLY A 27 0.67 0.23 -3.06
C GLY A 27 1.24 -0.68 -4.12
N CYS A 28 2.45 -1.18 -3.85
CA CYS A 28 3.18 -2.13 -4.68
C CYS A 28 3.62 -3.30 -3.81
N SER A 29 3.51 -4.52 -4.32
CA SER A 29 3.95 -5.72 -3.63
C SER A 29 4.39 -6.79 -4.63
N TYR A 30 4.81 -7.96 -4.11
CA TYR A 30 5.29 -9.08 -4.89
C TYR A 30 4.43 -10.31 -4.66
N ASP A 31 3.97 -10.93 -5.74
CA ASP A 31 3.31 -12.22 -5.68
C ASP A 31 4.33 -13.32 -5.97
N GLY A 32 4.73 -14.05 -4.93
CA GLY A 32 5.70 -15.14 -5.05
C GLY A 32 5.22 -16.34 -5.85
N LYS A 33 3.90 -16.52 -6.05
CA LYS A 33 3.38 -17.58 -6.91
C LYS A 33 3.42 -17.18 -8.38
N ALA A 34 3.06 -15.94 -8.67
CA ALA A 34 3.12 -15.40 -10.02
C ALA A 34 4.55 -15.03 -10.45
N GLY A 35 5.45 -14.79 -9.49
CA GLY A 35 6.82 -14.36 -9.74
C GLY A 35 6.90 -12.91 -10.24
N LYS A 36 5.91 -12.07 -9.89
CA LYS A 36 5.70 -10.74 -10.47
C LYS A 36 5.41 -9.69 -9.39
N ALA A 37 5.83 -8.45 -9.66
CA ALA A 37 5.29 -7.31 -8.93
C ALA A 37 3.81 -7.13 -9.27
N TYR A 38 3.04 -6.58 -8.35
CA TYR A 38 1.69 -6.11 -8.63
C TYR A 38 1.41 -4.80 -7.91
N LEU A 39 0.54 -4.01 -8.52
CA LEU A 39 0.16 -2.68 -8.10
C LEU A 39 -1.31 -2.67 -7.69
N LYS A 40 -1.61 -1.86 -6.67
CA LYS A 40 -2.96 -1.61 -6.16
C LYS A 40 -3.37 -0.21 -6.59
N LEU A 41 -4.33 -0.13 -7.51
CA LEU A 41 -4.76 1.10 -8.16
C LEU A 41 -6.17 1.44 -7.71
N LEU A 42 -6.33 2.54 -6.97
CA LEU A 42 -7.63 3.06 -6.55
C LEU A 42 -8.28 3.84 -7.67
N ASN A 43 -9.49 3.45 -8.08
CA ASN A 43 -10.36 4.33 -8.85
C ASN A 43 -11.03 5.32 -7.87
N PRO A 44 -10.81 6.64 -8.01
CA PRO A 44 -11.32 7.64 -7.07
C PRO A 44 -12.85 7.82 -7.14
N ASP A 45 -13.49 7.44 -8.24
CA ASP A 45 -14.94 7.59 -8.43
C ASP A 45 -15.68 6.37 -7.88
N SER A 46 -15.26 5.16 -8.24
CA SER A 46 -15.91 3.92 -7.76
C SER A 46 -15.43 3.48 -6.37
N GLN A 47 -14.28 4.00 -5.91
CA GLN A 47 -13.59 3.58 -4.68
C GLN A 47 -13.12 2.11 -4.69
N GLU A 48 -13.11 1.48 -5.86
CA GLU A 48 -12.60 0.12 -6.05
C GLU A 48 -11.09 0.10 -6.26
N VAL A 49 -10.45 -0.98 -5.78
CA VAL A 49 -9.00 -1.19 -5.96
C VAL A 49 -8.75 -2.26 -7.01
N LYS A 50 -8.21 -1.84 -8.15
CA LYS A 50 -7.77 -2.73 -9.22
C LYS A 50 -6.37 -3.26 -8.92
N ILE A 51 -6.17 -4.56 -9.13
CA ILE A 51 -4.85 -5.20 -9.08
C ILE A 51 -4.30 -5.32 -10.48
N VAL A 52 -3.10 -4.78 -10.72
CA VAL A 52 -2.40 -4.87 -12.00
C VAL A 52 -1.05 -5.52 -11.79
N TYR A 53 -0.81 -6.63 -12.49
CA TYR A 53 0.45 -7.35 -12.44
C TYR A 53 1.46 -6.75 -13.43
N ASP A 54 2.74 -6.84 -13.08
CA ASP A 54 3.84 -6.47 -13.96
C ASP A 54 3.90 -7.40 -15.17
N GLU A 55 3.96 -6.80 -16.36
CA GLU A 55 4.19 -7.49 -17.64
C GLU A 55 5.49 -7.05 -18.31
N SER A 56 6.31 -6.20 -17.67
CA SER A 56 7.61 -5.79 -18.22
C SER A 56 8.68 -6.87 -18.10
N GLY A 57 8.44 -7.90 -17.28
CA GLY A 57 9.42 -8.94 -16.97
C GLY A 57 10.47 -8.50 -15.96
N HIS A 58 10.16 -7.48 -15.16
CA HIS A 58 11.08 -7.00 -14.13
C HIS A 58 11.34 -8.08 -13.09
N ARG A 59 12.60 -8.19 -12.66
CA ARG A 59 13.06 -9.22 -11.71
C ARG A 59 13.91 -8.59 -10.61
N PRO A 60 13.94 -9.19 -9.41
CA PRO A 60 14.84 -8.77 -8.35
C PRO A 60 16.29 -8.85 -8.82
N TYR A 61 17.12 -7.89 -8.42
CA TYR A 61 18.53 -7.90 -8.77
C TYR A 61 19.38 -7.24 -7.69
N CYS A 62 20.69 -7.44 -7.79
CA CYS A 62 21.71 -6.65 -7.09
C CYS A 62 22.94 -6.49 -7.98
N TYR A 63 23.90 -5.66 -7.57
CA TYR A 63 25.13 -5.43 -8.33
C TYR A 63 26.36 -5.97 -7.62
N ALA A 64 27.32 -6.51 -8.39
CA ALA A 64 28.64 -6.88 -7.91
C ALA A 64 29.71 -6.13 -8.70
N LYS A 65 30.73 -5.62 -8.00
CA LYS A 65 31.89 -4.98 -8.63
C LYS A 65 32.95 -6.02 -9.01
N MET A 66 32.55 -6.94 -9.88
CA MET A 66 33.34 -8.08 -10.36
C MET A 66 32.96 -8.41 -11.81
N PRO A 67 33.87 -8.99 -12.62
CA PRO A 67 33.53 -9.50 -13.96
C PRO A 67 32.46 -10.59 -13.92
N VAL A 68 31.69 -10.71 -14.99
CA VAL A 68 30.59 -11.68 -15.13
C VAL A 68 31.08 -13.11 -14.92
N GLU A 69 32.26 -13.45 -15.45
CA GLU A 69 32.88 -14.77 -15.38
C GLU A 69 33.20 -15.17 -13.94
N GLU A 70 33.68 -14.23 -13.13
CA GLU A 70 33.98 -14.48 -11.72
C GLU A 70 32.71 -14.73 -10.92
N VAL A 71 31.67 -13.93 -11.13
CA VAL A 71 30.36 -14.13 -10.49
C VAL A 71 29.75 -15.46 -10.90
N LYS A 72 29.87 -15.83 -12.20
CA LYS A 72 29.39 -17.11 -12.72
C LYS A 72 30.10 -18.30 -12.09
N ALA A 73 31.41 -18.22 -11.88
CA ALA A 73 32.20 -19.28 -11.26
C ALA A 73 31.81 -19.55 -9.79
N MET A 74 31.23 -18.57 -9.10
CA MET A 74 30.77 -18.72 -7.71
C MET A 74 29.50 -19.57 -7.57
N ASN A 75 28.78 -19.83 -8.67
CA ASN A 75 27.56 -20.64 -8.68
C ASN A 75 26.55 -20.23 -7.58
N LEU A 76 26.26 -18.93 -7.54
CA LEU A 76 25.39 -18.35 -6.52
C LEU A 76 23.94 -18.87 -6.67
N PRO A 77 23.24 -19.13 -5.56
CA PRO A 77 21.90 -19.69 -5.60
C PRO A 77 20.88 -18.66 -6.09
N GLY A 78 19.90 -19.12 -6.87
CA GLY A 78 18.79 -18.27 -7.33
C GLY A 78 19.18 -17.25 -8.41
N VAL A 79 20.40 -17.30 -8.95
CA VAL A 79 20.79 -16.48 -10.10
C VAL A 79 20.06 -16.98 -11.36
N VAL A 80 19.41 -16.06 -12.05
CA VAL A 80 18.71 -16.28 -13.32
C VAL A 80 19.55 -15.78 -14.48
N ASP A 81 20.17 -14.62 -14.32
CA ASP A 81 20.97 -13.99 -15.38
C ASP A 81 22.08 -13.11 -14.79
N LEU A 82 23.12 -12.89 -15.58
CA LEU A 82 24.25 -12.01 -15.26
C LEU A 82 24.48 -11.06 -16.44
N VAL A 83 24.32 -9.77 -16.20
CA VAL A 83 24.41 -8.73 -17.23
C VAL A 83 25.46 -7.71 -16.84
N GLU A 84 26.38 -7.39 -17.75
CA GLU A 84 27.31 -6.27 -17.55
C GLU A 84 26.56 -4.94 -17.75
N GLU A 85 26.63 -4.03 -16.77
CA GLU A 85 25.96 -2.73 -16.82
C GLU A 85 26.91 -1.61 -16.41
N LYS A 86 26.81 -0.47 -17.11
CA LYS A 86 27.50 0.77 -16.73
C LYS A 86 26.65 1.55 -15.74
N LYS A 87 27.23 1.92 -14.61
CA LYS A 87 26.63 2.81 -13.61
C LYS A 87 27.55 4.00 -13.35
N TYR A 88 27.01 5.04 -12.75
CA TYR A 88 27.78 6.22 -12.36
C TYR A 88 28.13 6.17 -10.87
N ASP A 89 29.41 6.17 -10.54
CA ASP A 89 29.90 6.24 -9.16
C ASP A 89 29.93 7.71 -8.71
N LEU A 90 28.88 8.13 -8.00
CA LEU A 90 28.71 9.49 -7.51
C LEU A 90 29.83 9.96 -6.56
N LEU A 91 30.55 9.05 -5.91
CA LEU A 91 31.65 9.41 -5.00
C LEU A 91 32.95 9.72 -5.75
N ARG A 92 33.14 9.07 -6.91
CA ARG A 92 34.35 9.19 -7.73
C ARG A 92 34.15 10.01 -8.99
N ASP A 93 32.91 10.43 -9.25
CA ASP A 93 32.52 11.22 -10.42
C ASP A 93 32.91 10.53 -11.75
N MET A 94 32.71 9.21 -11.81
CA MET A 94 33.13 8.41 -12.97
C MET A 94 32.17 7.25 -13.27
N GLU A 95 32.13 6.83 -14.54
CA GLU A 95 31.46 5.58 -14.91
C GLU A 95 32.23 4.36 -14.39
N VAL A 96 31.48 3.39 -13.88
CA VAL A 96 31.97 2.08 -13.45
C VAL A 96 31.17 0.98 -14.12
N VAL A 97 31.86 -0.12 -14.45
CA VAL A 97 31.24 -1.33 -14.99
C VAL A 97 30.97 -2.28 -13.82
N LEU A 98 29.74 -2.77 -13.72
CA LEU A 98 29.29 -3.69 -12.68
C LEU A 98 28.60 -4.89 -13.32
N THR A 99 28.61 -6.03 -12.63
CA THR A 99 27.76 -7.18 -12.99
C THR A 99 26.44 -7.04 -12.25
N LYS A 100 25.34 -6.87 -13.00
CA LYS A 100 23.96 -7.02 -12.53
C LYS A 100 23.65 -8.50 -12.38
N ILE A 101 23.33 -8.91 -11.16
CA ILE A 101 22.93 -10.27 -10.83
C ILE A 101 21.40 -10.29 -10.74
N VAL A 102 20.75 -10.85 -11.75
CA VAL A 102 19.29 -11.00 -11.78
C VAL A 102 18.92 -12.28 -11.05
N ALA A 103 18.00 -12.20 -10.10
CA ALA A 103 17.60 -13.31 -9.25
C ALA A 103 16.19 -13.83 -9.54
N SER A 104 15.90 -15.04 -9.06
CA SER A 104 14.60 -15.71 -9.21
C SER A 104 13.48 -15.03 -8.42
N ASP A 105 13.81 -14.52 -7.24
CA ASP A 105 12.87 -13.95 -6.28
C ASP A 105 13.61 -13.05 -5.26
N PRO A 106 12.88 -12.21 -4.50
CA PRO A 106 13.52 -11.29 -3.54
C PRO A 106 14.28 -11.99 -2.41
N LEU A 107 13.92 -13.22 -2.04
CA LEU A 107 14.60 -13.94 -0.96
C LEU A 107 15.97 -14.46 -1.40
N ALA A 108 16.14 -14.75 -2.70
CA ALA A 108 17.43 -15.08 -3.29
C ALA A 108 18.44 -13.92 -3.17
N ILE A 109 17.99 -12.66 -3.18
CA ILE A 109 18.86 -11.48 -2.97
C ILE A 109 19.27 -11.33 -1.51
N GLY A 110 18.29 -11.26 -0.58
CA GLY A 110 18.55 -10.82 0.81
C GLY A 110 17.61 -11.35 1.89
N GLY A 111 17.05 -12.55 1.71
CA GLY A 111 15.97 -13.05 2.56
C GLY A 111 16.33 -14.16 3.54
N GLY A 112 17.49 -14.79 3.39
CA GLY A 112 17.90 -15.95 4.17
C GLY A 112 19.41 -16.16 4.19
N ALA A 113 19.87 -17.06 5.07
CA ALA A 113 21.29 -17.30 5.34
C ALA A 113 22.11 -17.75 4.10
N ASN A 114 21.45 -18.23 3.05
CA ASN A 114 22.08 -18.70 1.82
C ASN A 114 21.86 -17.74 0.63
N SER A 115 21.40 -16.51 0.87
CA SER A 115 21.13 -15.52 -0.19
C SER A 115 22.40 -14.92 -0.79
N ILE A 116 22.27 -14.29 -1.96
CA ILE A 116 23.38 -13.73 -2.74
C ILE A 116 24.20 -12.74 -1.90
N ARG A 117 23.54 -11.83 -1.18
CA ARG A 117 24.22 -10.79 -0.38
C ARG A 117 25.06 -11.34 0.78
N GLU A 118 24.76 -12.55 1.26
CA GLU A 118 25.52 -13.19 2.34
C GLU A 118 26.78 -13.91 1.82
N LYS A 119 26.86 -14.14 0.50
CA LYS A 119 27.97 -14.85 -0.15
C LYS A 119 28.98 -13.92 -0.81
N ILE A 120 28.52 -12.75 -1.23
CA ILE A 120 29.36 -11.78 -1.94
C ILE A 120 29.07 -10.37 -1.45
N ARG A 121 30.04 -9.48 -1.62
CA ARG A 121 29.80 -8.05 -1.43
C ARG A 121 28.95 -7.51 -2.59
N ALA A 122 27.65 -7.43 -2.35
CA ALA A 122 26.68 -6.90 -3.30
C ALA A 122 26.27 -5.46 -2.96
N TRP A 123 25.93 -4.69 -3.99
CA TRP A 123 25.38 -3.34 -3.93
C TRP A 123 23.90 -3.39 -4.30
N GLU A 124 23.10 -2.47 -3.75
CA GLU A 124 21.63 -2.45 -3.90
C GLU A 124 20.92 -3.75 -3.44
N ALA A 125 21.61 -4.59 -2.66
CA ALA A 125 21.10 -5.89 -2.19
C ALA A 125 20.29 -5.82 -0.87
N ASP A 126 20.07 -4.61 -0.35
CA ASP A 126 19.26 -4.33 0.84
C ASP A 126 18.08 -3.41 0.55
N ILE A 127 17.68 -3.33 -0.72
CA ILE A 127 16.49 -2.61 -1.16
C ILE A 127 15.34 -3.62 -1.27
N PRO A 128 14.24 -3.45 -0.51
CA PRO A 128 13.04 -4.24 -0.69
C PRO A 128 12.58 -4.25 -2.15
N TYR A 129 12.21 -5.43 -2.67
CA TYR A 129 11.93 -5.57 -4.11
C TYR A 129 10.84 -4.63 -4.63
N HIS A 130 9.80 -4.37 -3.82
CA HIS A 130 8.74 -3.45 -4.22
C HIS A 130 9.27 -2.01 -4.42
N LEU A 131 10.27 -1.57 -3.65
CA LEU A 131 10.92 -0.26 -3.85
C LEU A 131 11.80 -0.27 -5.10
N CYS A 132 12.59 -1.32 -5.30
CA CYS A 132 13.37 -1.51 -6.53
C CYS A 132 12.47 -1.41 -7.78
N TYR A 133 11.33 -2.11 -7.77
CA TYR A 133 10.35 -2.03 -8.85
C TYR A 133 9.80 -0.61 -9.04
N LEU A 134 9.41 0.08 -7.95
CA LEU A 134 8.90 1.45 -8.04
C LEU A 134 9.96 2.42 -8.60
N TYR A 135 11.23 2.27 -8.21
CA TYR A 135 12.32 3.11 -8.70
C TYR A 135 12.57 2.90 -10.20
N ASP A 136 12.72 1.65 -10.63
CA ASP A 136 13.01 1.32 -12.02
C ASP A 136 11.85 1.65 -12.96
N MET A 137 10.62 1.50 -12.48
CA MET A 137 9.42 1.89 -13.24
C MET A 137 9.07 3.38 -13.10
N ASN A 138 9.83 4.14 -12.31
CA ASN A 138 9.59 5.55 -12.00
C ASN A 138 8.14 5.80 -11.52
N LEU A 139 7.64 4.94 -10.65
CA LEU A 139 6.30 4.99 -10.09
C LEU A 139 6.32 5.66 -8.71
N ILE A 140 5.53 6.72 -8.59
CA ILE A 140 5.33 7.49 -7.36
C ILE A 140 4.04 7.00 -6.67
N PRO A 141 4.13 6.49 -5.43
CA PRO A 141 2.94 6.16 -4.64
C PRO A 141 2.03 7.37 -4.46
N SER A 142 0.72 7.12 -4.47
CA SER A 142 -0.37 8.10 -4.36
C SER A 142 -0.42 9.15 -5.47
N ALA A 143 0.41 9.05 -6.52
CA ALA A 143 0.25 9.87 -7.72
C ALA A 143 -0.89 9.33 -8.61
N PRO A 144 -1.52 10.20 -9.43
CA PRO A 144 -2.54 9.81 -10.39
C PRO A 144 -1.92 9.23 -11.68
N TYR A 145 -2.54 8.20 -12.23
CA TYR A 145 -2.14 7.53 -13.47
C TYR A 145 -3.35 7.14 -14.30
N TYR A 146 -3.15 6.93 -15.60
CA TYR A 146 -4.06 6.15 -16.42
C TYR A 146 -3.34 4.91 -16.97
N LEU A 147 -4.11 3.90 -17.38
CA LEU A 147 -3.58 2.71 -18.05
C LEU A 147 -3.57 2.92 -19.56
N ASP A 148 -2.41 2.70 -20.18
CA ASP A 148 -2.20 2.72 -21.63
C ASP A 148 -1.46 1.45 -22.03
N ASP A 149 -2.12 0.55 -22.76
CA ASP A 149 -1.57 -0.74 -23.19
C ASP A 149 -0.88 -1.53 -22.05
N GLY A 150 -1.55 -1.60 -20.89
CA GLY A 150 -1.06 -2.29 -19.69
C GLY A 150 0.03 -1.55 -18.91
N ARG A 151 0.45 -0.36 -19.34
CA ARG A 151 1.43 0.48 -18.64
C ARG A 151 0.76 1.65 -17.93
N LEU A 152 1.33 2.02 -16.79
CA LEU A 152 0.90 3.21 -16.06
C LEU A 152 1.60 4.44 -16.63
N VAL A 153 0.80 5.44 -17.00
CA VAL A 153 1.30 6.75 -17.42
C VAL A 153 0.82 7.78 -16.40
N GLU A 154 1.77 8.49 -15.81
CA GLU A 154 1.50 9.50 -14.77
C GLU A 154 0.67 10.65 -15.36
N VAL A 155 -0.41 11.01 -14.68
CA VAL A 155 -1.19 12.21 -14.99
C VAL A 155 -0.42 13.41 -14.44
N LYS A 156 0.18 14.19 -15.32
CA LYS A 156 0.88 15.42 -14.96
C LYS A 156 -0.12 16.54 -14.66
N PRO A 157 0.15 17.39 -13.66
CA PRO A 157 -0.67 18.58 -13.42
C PRO A 157 -0.55 19.59 -14.57
N ASP A 158 -1.42 20.60 -14.58
CA ASP A 158 -1.45 21.64 -15.62
C ASP A 158 -0.11 22.39 -15.73
N GLU A 159 0.60 22.18 -16.84
CA GLU A 159 1.89 22.82 -17.12
C GLU A 159 1.80 24.35 -17.16
N ASN A 160 0.66 24.94 -17.54
CA ASN A 160 0.50 26.40 -17.51
C ASN A 160 0.45 26.92 -16.08
N ARG A 161 -0.14 26.15 -15.16
CA ARG A 161 -0.13 26.47 -13.73
C ARG A 161 1.28 26.36 -13.16
N ILE A 162 2.01 25.30 -13.48
CA ILE A 162 3.41 25.14 -13.05
C ILE A 162 4.28 26.29 -13.57
N GLY A 163 4.18 26.61 -14.87
CA GLY A 163 4.91 27.71 -15.49
C GLY A 163 4.66 29.04 -14.78
N ARG A 164 3.38 29.37 -14.51
CA ARG A 164 3.01 30.56 -13.75
C ARG A 164 3.66 30.59 -12.37
N ILE A 165 3.62 29.51 -11.60
CA ILE A 165 4.25 29.45 -10.27
C ILE A 165 5.75 29.72 -10.36
N LEU A 166 6.45 29.11 -11.31
CA LEU A 166 7.88 29.29 -11.50
C LEU A 166 8.23 30.73 -11.89
N ASP A 167 7.43 31.34 -12.77
CA ASP A 167 7.69 32.69 -13.27
C ASP A 167 7.26 33.78 -12.29
N THR A 168 6.32 33.51 -11.37
CA THR A 168 5.86 34.49 -10.37
C THR A 168 6.57 34.35 -9.02
N VAL A 169 6.67 33.14 -8.47
CA VAL A 169 7.21 32.91 -7.11
C VAL A 169 8.73 32.79 -7.14
N PHE A 170 9.27 32.17 -8.19
CA PHE A 170 10.69 31.91 -8.35
C PHE A 170 11.29 32.71 -9.51
N ALA A 171 10.74 33.89 -9.81
CA ALA A 171 11.11 34.71 -10.96
C ALA A 171 12.62 34.93 -11.08
N ASP A 172 13.27 35.20 -9.94
CA ASP A 172 14.69 35.54 -9.81
C ASP A 172 15.64 34.33 -9.93
N PHE A 173 15.11 33.10 -9.94
CA PHE A 173 15.94 31.90 -10.01
C PHE A 173 16.48 31.66 -11.44
N PRO A 174 17.74 31.18 -11.58
CA PRO A 174 18.30 30.79 -12.86
C PRO A 174 17.51 29.68 -13.57
N ALA A 175 17.63 29.59 -14.90
CA ALA A 175 16.90 28.60 -15.71
C ALA A 175 17.17 27.14 -15.30
N GLU A 176 18.41 26.82 -14.95
CA GLU A 176 18.80 25.48 -14.49
C GLU A 176 18.15 25.11 -13.14
N GLU A 177 18.07 26.07 -12.21
CA GLU A 177 17.38 25.85 -10.93
C GLU A 177 15.87 25.73 -11.13
N LYS A 178 15.28 26.54 -12.02
CA LYS A 178 13.86 26.43 -12.41
C LYS A 178 13.54 25.07 -13.02
N LYS A 179 14.47 24.45 -13.75
CA LYS A 179 14.31 23.10 -14.29
C LYS A 179 14.21 22.05 -13.19
N LEU A 180 15.02 22.16 -12.13
CA LEU A 180 14.91 21.29 -10.95
C LEU A 180 13.61 21.56 -10.18
N LEU A 181 13.28 22.84 -9.94
CA LEU A 181 12.07 23.25 -9.24
C LEU A 181 10.80 22.78 -9.94
N ARG A 182 10.79 22.75 -11.29
CA ARG A 182 9.65 22.24 -12.06
C ARG A 182 9.23 20.86 -11.58
N ARG A 183 10.17 19.93 -11.38
CA ARG A 183 9.86 18.58 -10.89
C ARG A 183 9.20 18.58 -9.52
N TRP A 184 9.69 19.42 -8.59
CA TRP A 184 9.13 19.54 -7.24
C TRP A 184 7.75 20.20 -7.24
N VAL A 185 7.58 21.28 -8.00
CA VAL A 185 6.28 21.96 -8.14
C VAL A 185 5.27 21.02 -8.78
N SER A 186 5.64 20.26 -9.82
CA SER A 186 4.76 19.23 -10.40
C SER A 186 4.30 18.21 -9.37
N LEU A 187 5.20 17.74 -8.48
CA LEU A 187 4.82 16.80 -7.43
C LEU A 187 3.86 17.42 -6.39
N LEU A 188 4.10 18.67 -6.00
CA LEU A 188 3.28 19.38 -5.01
C LEU A 188 1.90 19.81 -5.55
N GLU A 189 1.81 20.05 -6.84
CA GLU A 189 0.56 20.41 -7.55
C GLU A 189 -0.20 19.18 -8.06
N ALA A 190 0.34 17.96 -7.88
CA ALA A 190 -0.34 16.74 -8.28
C ALA A 190 -1.64 16.55 -7.47
N ASP A 191 -2.66 15.99 -8.14
CA ASP A 191 -3.92 15.65 -7.48
C ASP A 191 -3.68 14.64 -6.36
N GLN A 192 -4.49 14.73 -5.30
CA GLN A 192 -4.43 13.83 -4.16
C GLN A 192 -5.64 12.90 -4.14
N PRO A 193 -5.46 11.61 -3.80
CA PRO A 193 -6.57 10.67 -3.74
C PRO A 193 -7.52 11.04 -2.61
N ARG A 194 -8.81 11.09 -2.91
CA ARG A 194 -9.86 10.92 -1.90
C ARG A 194 -10.21 9.46 -1.82
N PHE A 195 -10.12 8.88 -0.64
CA PHE A 195 -10.37 7.47 -0.43
C PHE A 195 -11.37 7.23 0.70
N LYS A 196 -12.26 6.28 0.43
CA LYS A 196 -13.14 5.66 1.41
C LYS A 196 -12.26 4.85 2.36
N HIS A 197 -12.36 5.14 3.65
CA HIS A 197 -11.59 4.43 4.69
C HIS A 197 -12.47 3.94 5.82
N LEU A 198 -12.01 2.89 6.48
CA LEU A 198 -12.62 2.25 7.64
C LEU A 198 -11.63 2.23 8.80
N SER A 199 -11.97 2.85 9.92
CA SER A 199 -11.30 2.62 11.19
C SER A 199 -11.85 1.35 11.84
N LEU A 200 -10.97 0.47 12.28
CA LEU A 200 -11.31 -0.83 12.85
C LEU A 200 -10.57 -1.05 14.17
N ASP A 201 -11.27 -1.62 15.15
CA ASP A 201 -10.75 -2.02 16.45
C ASP A 201 -11.45 -3.31 16.92
N ILE A 202 -10.72 -4.21 17.59
CA ILE A 202 -11.27 -5.49 18.07
C ILE A 202 -11.16 -5.66 19.58
N GLU A 203 -12.13 -6.36 20.14
CA GLU A 203 -12.07 -6.86 21.51
C GLU A 203 -12.04 -8.38 21.52
N VAL A 204 -11.12 -8.93 22.29
CA VAL A 204 -10.89 -10.37 22.40
C VAL A 204 -11.17 -10.82 23.83
N SER A 205 -11.97 -11.88 23.99
CA SER A 205 -12.19 -12.47 25.32
C SER A 205 -10.85 -12.90 25.92
N SER A 206 -10.45 -12.38 27.07
CA SER A 206 -9.32 -12.93 27.81
C SER A 206 -9.81 -13.58 29.10
N PRO A 207 -9.49 -14.87 29.36
CA PRO A 207 -9.85 -15.52 30.62
C PRO A 207 -9.10 -14.92 31.82
N VAL A 208 -8.03 -14.15 31.57
CA VAL A 208 -7.22 -13.48 32.59
C VAL A 208 -7.07 -12.02 32.20
N ALA A 209 -7.66 -11.10 32.96
CA ALA A 209 -7.72 -9.67 32.64
C ALA A 209 -6.36 -9.02 32.34
N THR A 210 -5.28 -9.50 32.97
CA THR A 210 -3.92 -8.95 32.81
C THR A 210 -3.14 -9.56 31.64
N ARG A 211 -3.72 -10.55 30.93
CA ARG A 211 -3.03 -11.25 29.85
C ARG A 211 -3.51 -10.74 28.50
N VAL A 212 -2.60 -10.14 27.75
CA VAL A 212 -2.79 -9.83 26.34
C VAL A 212 -2.83 -11.15 25.54
N PRO A 213 -3.91 -11.43 24.80
CA PRO A 213 -3.99 -12.59 23.92
C PRO A 213 -2.87 -12.62 22.88
N SER A 214 -2.48 -13.81 22.42
CA SER A 214 -1.44 -13.93 21.39
C SER A 214 -2.07 -13.83 20.00
N PRO A 215 -1.76 -12.78 19.20
CA PRO A 215 -2.38 -12.58 17.89
C PRO A 215 -1.99 -13.64 16.87
N SER A 216 -0.77 -14.19 16.95
CA SER A 216 -0.34 -15.30 16.11
C SER A 216 -1.04 -16.63 16.42
N LYS A 217 -1.46 -16.85 17.68
CA LYS A 217 -2.16 -18.08 18.10
C LYS A 217 -3.68 -17.95 17.98
N ALA A 218 -4.23 -16.74 18.16
CA ALA A 218 -5.64 -16.38 18.02
C ALA A 218 -6.62 -17.41 18.62
N LYS A 219 -6.32 -17.89 19.84
CA LYS A 219 -7.07 -18.99 20.48
C LYS A 219 -8.40 -18.54 21.05
N ASP A 220 -8.42 -17.33 21.59
CA ASP A 220 -9.58 -16.79 22.27
C ASP A 220 -10.56 -16.18 21.26
N LYS A 221 -11.80 -15.94 21.68
CA LYS A 221 -12.85 -15.44 20.79
C LYS A 221 -12.71 -13.94 20.59
N VAL A 222 -12.91 -13.48 19.36
CA VAL A 222 -13.25 -12.07 19.12
C VAL A 222 -14.67 -11.87 19.61
N VAL A 223 -14.85 -10.96 20.57
CA VAL A 223 -16.16 -10.69 21.20
C VAL A 223 -16.82 -9.44 20.66
N ALA A 224 -16.04 -8.46 20.22
CA ALA A 224 -16.56 -7.30 19.53
C ALA A 224 -15.61 -6.84 18.41
N VAL A 225 -16.17 -6.22 17.38
CA VAL A 225 -15.42 -5.48 16.36
C VAL A 225 -16.14 -4.15 16.14
N SER A 226 -15.43 -3.07 16.41
CA SER A 226 -15.92 -1.70 16.22
C SER A 226 -15.44 -1.16 14.88
N MET A 227 -16.34 -0.51 14.15
CA MET A 227 -16.12 -0.05 12.78
C MET A 227 -16.68 1.33 12.55
N VAL A 228 -15.82 2.25 12.12
CA VAL A 228 -16.21 3.62 11.74
C VAL A 228 -15.74 3.91 10.33
N GLY A 229 -16.68 4.10 9.42
CA GLY A 229 -16.43 4.38 8.01
C GLY A 229 -16.54 5.86 7.68
N SER A 230 -15.68 6.31 6.77
CA SER A 230 -15.75 7.64 6.14
C SER A 230 -17.08 7.94 5.40
N ASP A 231 -17.86 6.91 5.08
CA ASP A 231 -19.18 6.97 4.47
C ASP A 231 -20.32 7.08 5.50
N GLY A 232 -20.00 7.35 6.76
CA GLY A 232 -20.97 7.49 7.84
C GLY A 232 -21.30 6.19 8.56
N ARG A 233 -20.71 5.05 8.17
CA ARG A 233 -20.85 3.78 8.91
C ARG A 233 -20.36 3.95 10.34
N ARG A 234 -21.15 3.51 11.31
CA ARG A 234 -20.81 3.46 12.75
C ARG A 234 -21.44 2.21 13.35
N GLU A 235 -20.67 1.14 13.43
CA GLU A 235 -21.19 -0.18 13.77
C GLU A 235 -20.32 -0.88 14.81
N VAL A 236 -20.97 -1.66 15.68
CA VAL A 236 -20.31 -2.59 16.59
C VAL A 236 -20.89 -3.98 16.32
N HIS A 237 -20.04 -4.89 15.84
CA HIS A 237 -20.37 -6.29 15.64
C HIS A 237 -20.06 -7.04 16.93
N LEU A 238 -21.08 -7.56 17.60
CA LEU A 238 -20.99 -8.09 18.96
C LEU A 238 -21.37 -9.58 19.02
N LEU A 239 -20.50 -10.41 19.58
CA LEU A 239 -20.76 -11.84 19.79
C LEU A 239 -21.48 -12.07 21.12
N LYS A 240 -22.56 -12.87 21.11
CA LYS A 240 -23.19 -13.31 22.36
C LYS A 240 -22.24 -14.21 23.16
N THR A 241 -21.99 -13.82 24.41
CA THR A 241 -21.24 -14.62 25.39
C THR A 241 -22.17 -15.18 26.45
N LYS A 242 -21.66 -16.02 27.38
CA LYS A 242 -22.49 -16.65 28.42
C LYS A 242 -23.22 -15.65 29.33
N ASN A 243 -22.63 -14.47 29.52
CA ASN A 243 -23.19 -13.40 30.35
C ASN A 243 -23.70 -12.24 29.47
N PHE A 244 -24.21 -12.57 28.27
CA PHE A 244 -24.72 -11.56 27.35
C PHE A 244 -25.97 -10.91 27.92
N GLU A 245 -25.94 -9.59 28.01
CA GLU A 245 -27.11 -8.75 28.25
C GLU A 245 -27.40 -7.98 26.97
N GLU A 246 -28.68 -7.74 26.68
CA GLU A 246 -29.03 -6.95 25.51
C GLU A 246 -28.45 -5.54 25.65
N PRO A 247 -27.64 -5.11 24.68
CA PRO A 247 -27.03 -3.80 24.76
C PRO A 247 -28.11 -2.74 24.59
N LYS A 248 -28.02 -1.67 25.37
CA LYS A 248 -28.86 -0.49 25.15
C LYS A 248 -28.48 0.14 23.81
N GLU A 249 -29.46 0.49 22.99
CA GLU A 249 -29.20 1.32 21.81
C GLU A 249 -28.57 2.64 22.27
N GLY A 250 -27.34 2.88 21.82
CA GLY A 250 -26.66 4.16 22.00
C GLY A 250 -27.03 5.13 20.87
N GLU A 251 -26.92 6.42 21.14
CA GLU A 251 -27.03 7.42 20.07
C GLU A 251 -25.77 7.37 19.20
N GLY A 252 -25.96 7.29 17.88
CA GLY A 252 -24.89 7.50 16.90
C GLY A 252 -24.10 6.26 16.48
N PHE A 253 -24.46 5.03 16.89
CA PHE A 253 -23.91 3.79 16.35
C PHE A 253 -24.92 2.65 16.38
N LYS A 254 -24.76 1.67 15.48
CA LYS A 254 -25.61 0.49 15.39
C LYS A 254 -24.90 -0.73 15.96
N ILE A 255 -25.55 -1.44 16.87
CA ILE A 255 -25.04 -2.70 17.40
C ILE A 255 -25.67 -3.86 16.62
N ILE A 256 -24.84 -4.76 16.10
CA ILE A 256 -25.27 -5.95 15.37
C ILE A 256 -24.80 -7.17 16.14
N VAL A 257 -25.75 -7.96 16.64
CA VAL A 257 -25.47 -9.08 17.55
C VAL A 257 -25.45 -10.39 16.77
N TYR A 258 -24.46 -11.24 17.06
CA TYR A 258 -24.25 -12.54 16.42
C TYR A 258 -24.22 -13.66 17.47
N ASP A 259 -24.78 -14.82 17.12
CA ASP A 259 -24.70 -16.04 17.92
C ASP A 259 -23.45 -16.88 17.58
N ASP A 260 -22.95 -16.76 16.36
CA ASP A 260 -21.77 -17.47 15.86
C ASP A 260 -20.62 -16.50 15.51
N GLU A 261 -19.41 -16.82 15.99
CA GLU A 261 -18.23 -15.99 15.76
C GLU A 261 -17.78 -16.03 14.30
N ALA A 262 -17.92 -17.17 13.62
CA ALA A 262 -17.50 -17.27 12.23
C ALA A 262 -18.44 -16.47 11.31
N GLU A 263 -19.74 -16.43 11.59
CA GLU A 263 -20.69 -15.54 10.93
C GLU A 263 -20.34 -14.07 11.14
N MET A 264 -20.06 -13.66 12.39
CA MET A 264 -19.61 -12.31 12.71
C MET A 264 -18.37 -11.93 11.91
N LEU A 265 -17.33 -12.77 11.92
CA LEU A 265 -16.09 -12.47 11.20
C LEU A 265 -16.26 -12.48 9.68
N ARG A 266 -17.12 -13.33 9.11
CA ARG A 266 -17.45 -13.25 7.67
C ARG A 266 -18.06 -11.90 7.32
N LYS A 267 -18.97 -11.38 8.16
CA LYS A 267 -19.56 -10.05 7.91
C LYS A 267 -18.55 -8.93 8.08
N VAL A 268 -17.68 -9.02 9.09
CA VAL A 268 -16.54 -8.11 9.28
C VAL A 268 -15.67 -8.08 8.02
N TYR A 269 -15.27 -9.23 7.49
CA TYR A 269 -14.47 -9.31 6.27
C TYR A 269 -15.18 -8.77 5.04
N GLU A 270 -16.48 -9.04 4.87
CA GLU A 270 -17.29 -8.47 3.79
C GLU A 270 -17.26 -6.94 3.84
N ILE A 271 -17.37 -6.35 5.03
CA ILE A 271 -17.26 -4.90 5.21
C ILE A 271 -15.85 -4.45 4.85
N MET A 272 -14.80 -5.09 5.36
CA MET A 272 -13.40 -4.77 5.04
C MET A 272 -13.14 -4.79 3.52
N TRP A 273 -13.73 -5.73 2.77
CA TRP A 273 -13.61 -5.80 1.30
C TRP A 273 -14.20 -4.57 0.58
N SER A 274 -15.13 -3.85 1.22
CA SER A 274 -15.79 -2.67 0.65
C SER A 274 -15.05 -1.35 0.88
N TYR A 275 -13.88 -1.37 1.53
CA TYR A 275 -13.06 -0.18 1.79
C TYR A 275 -11.64 -0.34 1.20
N PRO A 276 -11.17 0.59 0.36
CA PRO A 276 -9.82 0.56 -0.19
C PRO A 276 -8.73 0.82 0.87
N VAL A 277 -9.08 1.42 2.01
CA VAL A 277 -8.16 1.73 3.10
C VAL A 277 -8.77 1.31 4.43
N ILE A 278 -8.00 0.58 5.24
CA ILE A 278 -8.34 0.28 6.63
C ILE A 278 -7.30 0.89 7.55
N ALA A 279 -7.76 1.64 8.54
CA ALA A 279 -6.93 2.25 9.56
C ALA A 279 -7.17 1.55 10.90
N THR A 280 -6.08 1.31 11.63
CA THR A 280 -6.12 0.76 13.00
C THR A 280 -5.16 1.56 13.88
N PHE A 281 -5.15 1.25 15.18
CA PHE A 281 -4.13 1.74 16.09
C PHE A 281 -3.46 0.54 16.75
N ASN A 282 -2.19 0.28 16.43
CA ASN A 282 -1.44 -0.92 16.82
C ASN A 282 -1.97 -2.22 16.16
N GLY A 283 -2.70 -2.08 15.04
CA GLY A 283 -3.28 -3.23 14.36
C GLY A 283 -2.29 -4.05 13.53
N ASP A 284 -1.09 -3.53 13.20
CA ASP A 284 -0.04 -4.37 12.61
C ASP A 284 0.43 -5.45 13.59
N ASP A 285 0.46 -5.12 14.88
CA ASP A 285 0.97 -6.01 15.93
C ASP A 285 -0.15 -6.83 16.59
N PHE A 286 -1.42 -6.39 16.52
CA PHE A 286 -2.54 -7.07 17.17
C PHE A 286 -3.73 -7.35 16.24
N ASP A 287 -4.57 -6.37 15.94
CA ASP A 287 -5.89 -6.55 15.30
C ASP A 287 -5.84 -7.35 14.00
N MET A 288 -4.97 -6.94 13.08
CA MET A 288 -4.92 -7.51 11.74
C MET A 288 -4.36 -8.94 11.76
N PRO A 289 -3.23 -9.25 12.42
CA PRO A 289 -2.81 -10.64 12.60
C PRO A 289 -3.82 -11.47 13.37
N TYR A 290 -4.45 -10.94 14.43
CA TYR A 290 -5.44 -11.67 15.21
C TYR A 290 -6.62 -12.08 14.36
N LEU A 291 -7.23 -11.11 13.65
CA LEU A 291 -8.34 -11.38 12.74
C LEU A 291 -7.94 -12.37 11.64
N ARG A 292 -6.75 -12.22 11.04
CA ARG A 292 -6.28 -13.14 10.01
C ARG A 292 -6.20 -14.58 10.52
N HIS A 293 -5.52 -14.79 11.65
CA HIS A 293 -5.32 -16.12 12.20
C HIS A 293 -6.60 -16.71 12.80
N ARG A 294 -7.47 -15.87 13.38
CA ARG A 294 -8.75 -16.31 13.92
C ARG A 294 -9.68 -16.81 12.82
N GLY A 295 -9.79 -16.08 11.70
CA GLY A 295 -10.57 -16.51 10.56
C GLY A 295 -10.10 -17.87 10.01
N GLU A 296 -8.79 -18.08 9.93
CA GLU A 296 -8.21 -19.37 9.53
C GLU A 296 -8.53 -20.48 10.55
N ALA A 297 -8.43 -20.21 11.84
CA ALA A 297 -8.76 -21.17 12.91
C ALA A 297 -10.24 -21.58 12.90
N LEU A 298 -11.13 -20.66 12.55
CA LEU A 298 -12.57 -20.90 12.36
C LEU A 298 -12.90 -21.51 10.98
N ARG A 299 -11.89 -21.86 10.18
CA ARG A 299 -12.03 -22.46 8.83
C ARG A 299 -12.81 -21.58 7.86
N ILE A 300 -12.76 -20.26 8.01
CA ILE A 300 -13.26 -19.33 7.00
C ILE A 300 -12.37 -19.48 5.75
N PRO A 301 -12.95 -19.59 4.54
CA PRO A 301 -12.18 -19.72 3.30
C PRO A 301 -11.15 -18.59 3.15
N ARG A 302 -9.93 -18.94 2.73
CA ARG A 302 -8.79 -17.99 2.68
C ARG A 302 -8.99 -16.83 1.73
N ASP A 303 -9.78 -17.03 0.68
CA ASP A 303 -10.21 -16.04 -0.30
C ASP A 303 -11.23 -15.05 0.26
N GLN A 304 -11.97 -15.41 1.32
CA GLN A 304 -12.84 -14.48 2.02
C GLN A 304 -12.10 -13.61 3.04
N ILE A 305 -10.89 -14.00 3.48
CA ILE A 305 -10.11 -13.22 4.45
C ILE A 305 -9.29 -12.16 3.71
N PRO A 306 -9.60 -10.85 3.85
CA PRO A 306 -8.99 -9.78 3.07
C PRO A 306 -7.59 -9.41 3.54
N ILE A 307 -7.16 -9.88 4.71
CA ILE A 307 -5.91 -9.47 5.35
C ILE A 307 -4.75 -10.28 4.79
N THR A 308 -3.62 -9.66 4.51
CA THR A 308 -2.34 -10.31 4.18
C THR A 308 -1.28 -9.88 5.18
N LEU A 309 -0.46 -10.80 5.68
CA LEU A 309 0.63 -10.49 6.62
C LEU A 309 1.97 -10.54 5.89
N GLY A 310 2.74 -9.47 5.98
CA GLY A 310 4.09 -9.34 5.43
C GLY A 310 5.14 -9.14 6.51
N ARG A 311 6.41 -8.98 6.10
CA ARG A 311 7.51 -8.65 7.03
C ARG A 311 7.37 -7.25 7.62
N GLU A 312 6.83 -6.32 6.84
CA GLU A 312 6.71 -4.90 7.22
C GLU A 312 5.42 -4.58 7.96
N GLY A 313 4.47 -5.52 8.06
CA GLY A 313 3.18 -5.29 8.71
C GLY A 313 2.04 -6.02 7.99
N ALA A 314 0.82 -5.73 8.39
CA ALA A 314 -0.38 -6.19 7.73
C ALA A 314 -0.70 -5.31 6.51
N SER A 315 -1.39 -5.92 5.54
CA SER A 315 -1.96 -5.24 4.37
C SER A 315 -3.26 -5.92 3.98
N LEU A 316 -3.91 -5.44 2.92
CA LEU A 316 -5.13 -6.03 2.38
C LEU A 316 -4.88 -6.67 1.01
N ARG A 317 -5.72 -7.63 0.62
CA ARG A 317 -5.71 -8.20 -0.73
C ARG A 317 -6.16 -7.18 -1.77
N HIS A 318 -7.22 -6.43 -1.47
CA HIS A 318 -7.68 -5.28 -2.25
C HIS A 318 -7.66 -4.06 -1.33
N GLY A 319 -6.69 -3.16 -1.53
CA GLY A 319 -6.49 -1.98 -0.69
C GLY A 319 -5.24 -2.04 0.19
N ILE A 320 -5.14 -1.09 1.12
CA ILE A 320 -4.02 -0.93 2.04
C ILE A 320 -4.47 -0.84 3.50
N HIS A 321 -3.57 -1.21 4.38
CA HIS A 321 -3.71 -1.03 5.82
C HIS A 321 -2.79 0.11 6.26
N ILE A 322 -3.28 0.99 7.13
CA ILE A 322 -2.51 2.06 7.77
C ILE A 322 -2.60 1.85 9.28
N ASP A 323 -1.47 1.50 9.89
CA ASP A 323 -1.36 1.51 11.35
C ASP A 323 -1.01 2.92 11.84
N LEU A 324 -1.99 3.59 12.45
CA LEU A 324 -1.83 4.94 12.97
C LEU A 324 -0.86 4.99 14.16
N TYR A 325 -0.70 3.91 14.91
CA TYR A 325 0.29 3.87 16.00
C TYR A 325 1.70 4.09 15.45
N ARG A 326 2.05 3.43 14.34
CA ARG A 326 3.35 3.62 13.66
C ARG A 326 3.53 5.04 13.12
N LEU A 327 2.45 5.63 12.62
CA LEU A 327 2.46 7.02 12.14
C LEU A 327 2.76 7.99 13.29
N PHE A 328 2.02 7.90 14.40
CA PHE A 328 2.17 8.81 15.52
C PHE A 328 3.42 8.54 16.37
N MET A 329 3.98 7.33 16.31
CA MET A 329 5.31 7.03 16.87
C MET A 329 6.45 7.71 16.11
N ASN A 330 6.24 8.10 14.85
CA ASN A 330 7.30 8.74 14.07
C ASN A 330 7.65 10.10 14.69
N ARG A 331 8.90 10.23 15.18
CA ARG A 331 9.38 11.47 15.83
C ARG A 331 9.29 12.70 14.94
N SER A 332 9.51 12.55 13.64
CA SER A 332 9.40 13.66 12.70
C SER A 332 7.94 14.13 12.56
N ILE A 333 6.98 13.19 12.55
CA ILE A 333 5.55 13.51 12.55
C ILE A 333 5.16 14.20 13.87
N GLN A 334 5.55 13.64 15.00
CA GLN A 334 5.28 14.21 16.32
C GLN A 334 5.79 15.66 16.44
N VAL A 335 7.05 15.89 16.07
CA VAL A 335 7.70 17.18 16.27
C VAL A 335 7.27 18.20 15.22
N TYR A 336 7.33 17.85 13.93
CA TYR A 336 7.19 18.85 12.86
C TYR A 336 5.77 18.96 12.31
N ALA A 337 4.99 17.89 12.31
CA ALA A 337 3.60 17.94 11.83
C ALA A 337 2.62 18.31 12.96
N PHE A 338 2.87 17.83 14.18
CA PHE A 338 1.96 18.01 15.31
C PHE A 338 2.53 18.86 16.47
N ASP A 339 3.70 19.50 16.28
CA ASP A 339 4.27 20.45 17.24
C ASP A 339 4.35 19.91 18.68
N ASN A 340 4.71 18.63 18.85
CA ASN A 340 4.78 17.93 20.14
C ASN A 340 3.51 18.02 21.01
N ARG A 341 2.32 18.12 20.38
CA ARG A 341 1.04 18.19 21.13
C ARG A 341 0.72 16.94 21.94
N TYR A 342 1.27 15.79 21.58
CA TYR A 342 1.18 14.55 22.34
C TYR A 342 2.56 14.14 22.85
N ARG A 343 2.60 13.60 24.08
CA ARG A 343 3.84 13.09 24.72
C ARG A 343 3.87 11.58 24.82
N GLU A 344 2.72 10.97 25.02
CA GLU A 344 2.53 9.52 25.07
C GLU A 344 1.96 9.04 23.73
N HIS A 345 2.16 7.75 23.43
CA HIS A 345 1.75 7.14 22.16
C HIS A 345 0.58 6.17 22.34
N THR A 346 -0.22 6.35 23.39
CA THR A 346 -1.48 5.63 23.56
C THR A 346 -2.57 6.28 22.72
N LEU A 347 -3.60 5.51 22.36
CA LEU A 347 -4.73 6.03 21.59
C LEU A 347 -5.46 7.18 22.30
N GLU A 348 -5.53 7.16 23.63
CA GLU A 348 -6.18 8.22 24.43
C GLU A 348 -5.35 9.51 24.49
N ALA A 349 -4.02 9.42 24.37
CA ALA A 349 -3.13 10.56 24.51
C ALA A 349 -2.91 11.35 23.21
N ILE A 350 -3.15 10.72 22.06
CA ILE A 350 -3.04 11.31 20.72
C ILE A 350 -4.37 11.97 20.36
#